data_AF-A0A496PSH0-F1
#
_entry.id   AF-A0A496PSH0-F1
#
_cell.length_a   1.000
_cell.length_b   1.000
_cell.length_c   1.000
_cell.angle_alpha   90.00
_cell.angle_beta   90.00
_cell.angle_gamma   90.00
#
_symmetry.space_group_name_H-M   'P 1'
#
loop_
_entity.id
_entity.type
_entity.pdbx_description
1 polymer ?
#
loop_
_entity_poly.entity_id
_entity_poly.type
_entity_poly.pdbx_seq_one_letter_code
_entity_poly.pdbx_strand_id
1 'polypeptide(L)'
;MFMRPLLIVFVLFVLTLPEVRSETGGNKADFDIMNLVGEWEGEGFFIVPVTEIEVEIEGEGTFIFDSTHQYLRTAMRGSKFLINYADSGYLQYYPETDSVSWEIWDSWGRHAMYWGVIDSG
;
A
#
# COMPACT_ATOMS: atom_id res chain seq x y z
N MET A 1 -25.74 -53.98 -57.99
CA MET A 1 -26.06 -52.58 -58.36
C MET A 1 -24.93 -51.71 -57.83
N PHE A 2 -24.27 -50.99 -58.73
CA PHE A 2 -23.12 -50.13 -58.48
C PHE A 2 -23.49 -48.93 -57.57
N MET A 3 -22.55 -48.52 -56.70
CA MET A 3 -21.95 -47.16 -56.65
C MET A 3 -21.21 -46.94 -55.32
N ARG A 4 -19.88 -46.76 -55.40
CA ARG A 4 -19.10 -45.80 -54.58
C ARG A 4 -19.04 -44.48 -55.39
N PRO A 5 -18.52 -43.33 -54.90
CA PRO A 5 -18.08 -42.93 -53.56
C PRO A 5 -18.71 -41.58 -53.10
N LEU A 6 -18.50 -41.14 -51.85
CA LEU A 6 -18.04 -39.75 -51.65
C LEU A 6 -17.32 -39.60 -50.32
N LEU A 7 -16.11 -39.08 -50.47
CA LEU A 7 -15.15 -38.69 -49.45
C LEU A 7 -15.43 -37.23 -49.12
N ILE A 8 -15.68 -36.89 -47.85
CA ILE A 8 -15.37 -35.56 -47.32
C ILE A 8 -14.54 -35.75 -46.07
N VAL A 9 -13.26 -35.48 -46.27
CA VAL A 9 -12.28 -35.17 -45.23
C VAL A 9 -12.72 -33.88 -44.55
N PHE A 10 -12.86 -33.89 -43.23
CA PHE A 10 -12.68 -32.69 -42.42
C PHE A 10 -11.69 -33.02 -41.31
N VAL A 11 -10.42 -32.84 -41.66
CA VAL A 11 -9.35 -32.58 -40.70
C VAL A 11 -9.55 -31.14 -40.23
N LEU A 12 -9.90 -30.94 -38.96
CA LEU A 12 -9.63 -29.69 -38.25
C LEU A 12 -9.02 -30.09 -36.90
N PHE A 13 -7.70 -30.27 -36.90
CA PHE A 13 -6.75 -29.34 -36.29
C PHE A 13 -6.97 -29.17 -34.78
N VAL A 14 -6.19 -29.98 -34.07
CA VAL A 14 -5.70 -29.71 -32.72
C VAL A 14 -5.32 -28.24 -32.61
N LEU A 15 -6.05 -27.50 -31.78
CA LEU A 15 -5.43 -26.50 -30.93
C LEU A 15 -5.77 -26.90 -29.51
N THR A 16 -4.86 -27.69 -28.95
CA THR A 16 -4.52 -27.64 -27.54
C THR A 16 -4.51 -26.16 -27.15
N LEU A 17 -5.59 -25.70 -26.54
CA LEU A 17 -5.54 -24.45 -25.80
C LEU A 17 -4.39 -24.65 -24.80
N PRO A 18 -3.29 -23.90 -24.89
CA PRO A 18 -2.38 -23.87 -23.76
C PRO A 18 -3.26 -23.50 -22.58
N GLU A 19 -3.24 -24.33 -21.53
CA GLU A 19 -3.56 -23.82 -20.20
C GLU A 19 -2.75 -22.54 -20.09
N VAL A 20 -3.45 -21.41 -20.18
CA VAL A 20 -2.91 -20.15 -19.73
C VAL A 20 -2.78 -20.37 -18.23
N ARG A 21 -1.66 -20.97 -17.84
CA ARG A 21 -1.09 -20.74 -16.53
C ARG A 21 -0.99 -19.24 -16.49
N SER A 22 -1.92 -18.64 -15.75
CA SER A 22 -1.78 -17.28 -15.30
C SER A 22 -0.48 -17.27 -14.50
N GLU A 23 0.63 -17.02 -15.17
CA GLU A 23 1.80 -16.42 -14.57
C GLU A 23 1.41 -14.98 -14.23
N THR A 24 0.51 -14.84 -13.26
CA THR A 24 0.54 -13.70 -12.35
C THR A 24 1.59 -14.01 -11.27
N GLY A 25 2.76 -14.44 -11.71
CA GLY A 25 4.02 -14.28 -11.02
C GLY A 25 4.60 -12.93 -11.40
N GLY A 26 3.80 -11.87 -11.26
CA GLY A 26 4.37 -10.54 -11.14
C GLY A 26 5.10 -10.56 -9.81
N ASN A 27 6.44 -10.54 -9.86
CA ASN A 27 7.27 -10.47 -8.68
C ASN A 27 6.94 -9.14 -7.99
N LYS A 28 5.96 -9.20 -7.09
CA LYS A 28 5.43 -8.06 -6.38
C LYS A 28 6.54 -7.57 -5.47
N ALA A 29 6.82 -6.28 -5.49
CA ALA A 29 7.85 -5.75 -4.62
C ALA A 29 7.47 -6.07 -3.17
N ASP A 30 8.30 -6.87 -2.50
CA ASP A 30 8.17 -7.12 -1.07
C ASP A 30 8.13 -5.77 -0.36
N PHE A 31 7.15 -5.56 0.52
CA PHE A 31 7.11 -4.34 1.31
C PHE A 31 8.37 -4.26 2.18
N ASP A 32 9.13 -3.19 1.99
CA ASP A 32 10.31 -2.88 2.81
C ASP A 32 10.07 -1.58 3.55
N ILE A 33 9.94 -1.69 4.88
CA ILE A 33 9.76 -0.56 5.79
C ILE A 33 10.94 0.44 5.68
N MET A 34 12.12 -0.01 5.25
CA MET A 34 13.28 0.85 5.06
C MET A 34 13.09 1.90 3.97
N ASN A 35 12.18 1.68 3.01
CA ASN A 35 11.86 2.66 1.98
C ASN A 35 11.21 3.93 2.53
N LEU A 36 10.73 3.90 3.78
CA LEU A 36 10.15 5.06 4.45
C LEU A 36 11.20 5.92 5.17
N VAL A 37 12.42 5.43 5.35
CA VAL A 37 13.48 6.14 6.09
C VAL A 37 13.88 7.41 5.33
N GLY A 38 13.83 8.55 6.02
CA GLY A 38 14.22 9.83 5.45
C GLY A 38 13.43 11.01 5.99
N GLU A 39 13.65 12.14 5.35
CA GLU A 39 12.86 13.36 5.52
C GLU A 39 11.88 13.47 4.34
N TRP A 40 10.64 13.78 4.66
CA TRP A 40 9.52 13.87 3.74
C TRP A 40 8.87 15.23 3.90
N GLU A 41 8.45 15.81 2.78
CA GLU A 41 7.61 17.00 2.72
C GLU A 41 6.40 16.67 1.86
N GLY A 42 5.25 17.20 2.23
CA GLY A 42 4.02 16.92 1.52
C GLY A 42 2.93 17.95 1.77
N GLU A 43 2.06 18.05 0.78
CA GLU A 43 0.87 18.89 0.79
C GLU A 43 -0.35 17.99 0.58
N GLY A 44 -1.47 18.36 1.18
CA GLY A 44 -2.71 17.61 1.08
C GLY A 44 -3.92 18.48 1.35
N PHE A 45 -5.10 17.91 1.17
CA PHE A 45 -6.36 18.60 1.41
C PHE A 45 -7.21 17.83 2.40
N PHE A 46 -7.86 18.56 3.30
CA PHE A 46 -8.84 18.02 4.22
C PHE A 46 -10.19 18.70 4.00
N ILE A 47 -11.22 17.90 3.82
CA ILE A 47 -12.60 18.37 3.75
C ILE A 47 -13.12 18.54 5.16
N VAL A 48 -13.52 19.76 5.51
CA VAL A 48 -14.14 20.04 6.81
C VAL A 48 -15.51 19.39 6.88
N PRO A 49 -15.76 18.52 7.87
CA PRO A 49 -17.09 18.00 8.09
C PRO A 49 -18.09 19.14 8.27
N VAL A 50 -19.28 19.02 7.69
CA VAL A 50 -20.38 20.01 7.72
C VAL A 50 -20.26 21.16 6.70
N THR A 51 -19.07 21.70 6.42
CA THR A 51 -18.94 22.87 5.52
C THR A 51 -18.53 22.49 4.09
N GLU A 52 -18.02 21.28 3.85
CA GLU A 52 -17.51 20.81 2.54
C GLU A 52 -16.36 21.65 1.94
N ILE A 53 -15.84 22.59 2.72
CA ILE A 53 -14.68 23.40 2.34
C ILE A 53 -13.44 22.51 2.41
N GLU A 54 -12.71 22.47 1.31
CA GLU A 54 -11.37 21.90 1.23
C GLU A 54 -10.37 22.89 1.82
N VAL A 55 -9.51 22.39 2.71
CA VAL A 55 -8.41 23.17 3.24
C VAL A 55 -7.11 22.43 3.09
N GLU A 56 -6.16 23.18 2.56
CA GLU A 56 -4.78 22.79 2.37
C GLU A 56 -4.10 22.53 3.71
N ILE A 57 -3.28 21.49 3.72
CA ILE A 57 -2.46 21.04 4.82
C ILE A 57 -1.06 20.85 4.26
N GLU A 58 -0.10 21.53 4.85
CA GLU A 58 1.32 21.33 4.59
C GLU A 58 1.92 20.61 5.80
N GLY A 59 2.82 19.66 5.53
CA GLY A 59 3.49 18.93 6.58
C GLY A 59 4.84 18.37 6.15
N GLU A 60 5.66 18.11 7.14
CA GLU A 60 6.97 17.49 7.02
C GLU A 60 7.07 16.33 8.02
N GLY A 61 7.81 15.29 7.65
CA GLY A 61 7.95 14.06 8.42
C GLY A 61 9.38 13.52 8.39
N THR A 62 9.87 13.06 9.52
CA THR A 62 11.18 12.41 9.67
C THR A 62 11.00 10.99 10.19
N PHE A 63 11.59 10.03 9.50
CA PHE A 63 11.49 8.61 9.78
C PHE A 63 12.88 8.03 9.95
N ILE A 64 13.17 7.53 11.16
CA ILE A 64 14.50 7.03 11.53
C ILE A 64 14.38 5.60 12.03
N PHE A 65 15.07 4.67 11.36
CA PHE A 65 15.11 3.29 11.79
C PHE A 65 15.94 3.08 13.05
N ASP A 66 15.35 2.40 14.03
CA ASP A 66 16.01 1.94 15.24
C ASP A 66 16.31 0.44 15.09
N SER A 67 17.56 0.13 14.77
CA SER A 67 18.01 -1.26 14.58
C SER A 67 18.01 -2.09 15.87
N THR A 68 17.96 -1.46 17.05
CA THR A 68 17.92 -2.18 18.33
C THR A 68 16.54 -2.78 18.57
N HIS A 69 15.50 -2.01 18.24
CA HIS A 69 14.11 -2.37 18.51
C HIS A 69 13.32 -2.79 17.27
N GLN A 70 13.91 -2.66 16.07
CA GLN A 70 13.32 -3.05 14.79
C GLN A 70 12.01 -2.29 14.47
N TYR A 71 12.00 -0.97 14.69
CA TYR A 71 10.91 -0.07 14.29
C TYR A 71 11.46 1.22 13.67
N LEU A 72 10.59 1.99 13.01
CA LEU A 72 10.84 3.38 12.66
C LEU A 72 10.33 4.31 13.75
N ARG A 73 11.18 5.23 14.20
CA ARG A 73 10.72 6.41 14.93
C ARG A 73 10.20 7.42 13.92
N THR A 74 9.01 7.93 14.19
CA THR A 74 8.31 8.91 13.35
C THR A 74 8.22 10.23 14.10
N ALA A 75 8.48 11.34 13.41
CA ALA A 75 8.23 12.68 13.89
C ALA A 75 7.62 13.47 12.74
N MET A 76 6.43 14.03 12.93
CA MET A 76 5.69 14.77 11.91
C MET A 76 5.30 16.12 12.46
N ARG A 77 5.27 17.14 11.62
CA ARG A 77 4.78 18.48 11.98
C ARG A 77 4.16 19.12 10.77
N GLY A 78 3.22 20.02 10.99
CA GLY A 78 2.54 20.71 9.91
C GLY A 78 1.56 21.73 10.42
N SER A 79 0.79 22.28 9.50
CA SER A 79 -0.24 23.27 9.81
C SER A 79 -1.57 22.90 9.15
N LYS A 80 -2.65 23.10 9.90
CA LYS A 80 -4.03 22.87 9.47
C LYS A 80 -4.90 24.00 10.00
N PHE A 81 -5.56 24.79 9.15
CA PHE A 81 -6.39 25.93 9.59
C PHE A 81 -5.66 26.91 10.52
N LEU A 82 -4.39 27.23 10.25
CA LEU A 82 -3.53 28.06 11.13
C LEU A 82 -3.22 27.42 12.49
N ILE A 83 -3.59 26.16 12.71
CA ILE A 83 -3.25 25.38 13.89
C ILE A 83 -2.10 24.47 13.53
N ASN A 84 -0.99 24.62 14.26
CA ASN A 84 0.14 23.73 14.11
C ASN A 84 -0.13 22.41 14.83
N TYR A 85 0.26 21.30 14.21
CA TYR A 85 0.30 19.99 14.83
C TYR A 85 1.73 19.46 14.82
N ALA A 86 2.05 18.61 15.80
CA ALA A 86 3.31 17.93 15.87
C ALA A 86 3.09 16.57 16.53
N ASP A 87 3.36 15.51 15.79
CA ASP A 87 3.07 14.14 16.18
C ASP A 87 4.38 13.35 16.21
N SER A 88 4.46 12.36 17.09
CA SER A 88 5.61 11.46 17.16
C SER A 88 5.15 10.05 17.47
N GLY A 89 5.94 9.06 17.09
CA GLY A 89 5.45 7.69 17.19
C GLY A 89 6.43 6.61 16.75
N TYR A 90 5.94 5.38 16.77
CA TYR A 90 6.67 4.18 16.35
C TYR A 90 5.89 3.42 15.28
N LEU A 91 6.53 3.15 14.16
CA LEU A 91 5.98 2.36 13.07
C LEU A 91 6.75 1.04 12.98
N GLN A 92 6.04 -0.08 13.08
CA GLN A 92 6.64 -1.42 13.09
C GLN A 92 5.99 -2.31 12.04
N TYR A 93 6.82 -3.07 11.33
CA TYR A 93 6.42 -4.08 10.36
C TYR A 93 6.64 -5.47 10.94
N TYR A 94 5.68 -6.37 10.71
CA TYR A 94 5.67 -7.75 11.16
C TYR A 94 5.68 -8.67 9.94
N PRO A 95 6.87 -9.17 9.52
CA PRO A 95 7.00 -9.95 8.29
C PRO A 95 6.22 -11.27 8.30
N GLU A 96 6.01 -11.88 9.47
CA GLU A 96 5.30 -13.16 9.58
C GLU A 96 3.81 -13.07 9.24
N THR A 97 3.22 -11.89 9.42
CA THR A 97 1.79 -11.64 9.21
C THR A 97 1.52 -10.59 8.15
N ASP A 98 2.57 -10.09 7.48
CA ASP A 98 2.53 -8.99 6.53
C ASP A 98 1.69 -7.81 7.05
N SER A 99 1.97 -7.39 8.28
CA SER A 99 1.16 -6.39 8.98
C SER A 99 2.00 -5.26 9.54
N VAL A 100 1.37 -4.11 9.75
CA VAL A 100 2.00 -2.89 10.26
C VAL A 100 1.22 -2.36 11.44
N SER A 101 1.94 -1.94 12.48
CA SER A 101 1.40 -1.12 13.57
C SER A 101 2.01 0.27 13.56
N TRP A 102 1.19 1.28 13.84
CA TRP A 102 1.66 2.65 14.05
C TRP A 102 1.09 3.21 15.35
N GLU A 103 1.96 3.45 16.31
CA GLU A 103 1.61 4.10 17.57
C GLU A 103 2.02 5.57 17.52
N ILE A 104 1.10 6.48 17.84
CA ILE A 104 1.27 7.94 17.67
C ILE A 104 0.82 8.69 18.91
N TRP A 105 1.61 9.69 19.30
CA TRP A 105 1.27 10.73 20.27
C TRP A 105 1.26 12.08 19.57
N ASP A 106 0.18 12.83 19.73
CA ASP A 106 0.07 14.18 19.19
C ASP A 106 0.47 15.26 20.21
N SER A 107 0.67 16.48 19.71
CA SER A 107 1.04 17.64 20.52
C SER A 107 -0.05 18.09 21.50
N TRP A 108 -1.26 17.54 21.41
CA TRP A 108 -2.37 17.81 22.31
C TRP A 108 -2.52 16.74 23.41
N GLY A 109 -1.59 15.80 23.50
CA GLY A 109 -1.56 14.76 24.53
C GLY A 109 -2.53 13.62 24.26
N ARG A 110 -3.01 13.45 23.02
CA ARG A 110 -3.79 12.28 22.61
C ARG A 110 -2.85 11.20 22.11
N HIS A 111 -3.32 9.96 22.25
CA HIS A 111 -2.63 8.75 21.83
C HIS A 111 -3.55 7.94 20.91
N ALA A 112 -2.96 7.35 19.88
CA ALA A 112 -3.64 6.44 18.97
C ALA A 112 -2.72 5.27 18.59
N MET A 113 -3.33 4.11 18.37
CA MET A 113 -2.66 2.94 17.82
C MET A 113 -3.43 2.46 16.59
N TYR A 114 -2.75 2.40 15.47
CA TYR A 114 -3.26 1.90 14.19
C TYR A 114 -2.68 0.53 13.92
N TRP A 115 -3.48 -0.35 13.31
CA TRP A 115 -3.07 -1.66 12.86
C TRP A 115 -3.63 -1.91 11.46
N GLY A 116 -2.82 -2.48 10.58
CA GLY A 116 -3.22 -2.83 9.22
C GLY A 116 -2.46 -4.06 8.70
N VAL A 117 -3.05 -4.74 7.74
CA VAL A 117 -2.38 -5.77 6.93
C VAL A 117 -2.03 -5.13 5.60
N ILE A 118 -0.87 -5.47 5.05
CA ILE A 118 -0.46 -5.04 3.73
C ILE A 118 -1.23 -5.90 2.74
N ASP A 119 -2.42 -5.42 2.34
CA ASP A 119 -3.15 -6.05 1.25
C ASP A 119 -2.48 -5.66 -0.06
N SER A 120 -1.60 -6.55 -0.47
CA SER A 120 -1.00 -6.47 -1.76
C SER A 120 -2.11 -6.94 -2.74
N GLY A 121 -2.85 -5.99 -3.31
CA GLY A 121 -3.92 -6.25 -4.30
C GLY A 121 -3.48 -6.94 -5.59
#